data_AF-A0A9W5Y999-F1
#
_entry.id   AF-A0A9W5Y999-F1
#
_cell.length_a   1.000
_cell.length_b   1.000
_cell.length_c   1.000
_cell.angle_alpha   90.00
_cell.angle_beta   90.00
_cell.angle_gamma   90.00
#
_symmetry.space_group_name_H-M   'P 1'
#
loop_
_entity.id
_entity.type
_entity.pdbx_description
1 polymer ?
#
loop_
_entity_poly.entity_id
_entity_poly.type
_entity_poly.pdbx_seq_one_letter_code
_entity_poly.pdbx_strand_id
1 'polypeptide(L)'
;MNSISIAYKNMKSNLSLYKLHFLALVFSVMAYYQFCAMKYNPEVLTVSEQEMVGSLGQVTAIFLIVFLIYFSWFSSSFFLQQRKKEIGLYTLMGVSNYKVALIYAMENLFMSILAIAGGCVVGALFGKFFMMILSSYCNLGADIEFFISGKAILETAAIFGIISLFFSIKGYINIIRSSLLSLINAMKKEESVPKASIITGILSIVVIGAGYYCTKLAMGVNFPLYILVTTILVIIGTYMLFRSTTTIILKRLINNKRILYRKTNIMTISNLCYRIRRNYKVYATIAILLTCTITALGTVMSLNYTNNSITDIDYPFSFTLMSQGQPKDKEIDEILNDKQIEMDYENQIEFLMIEEAKTKEFGYVCPTMIRYEDYKKVIDNVQYKFDDRILADKPLNDFEALFNQNSHTMFSLFTIKEMDIDGQKLSIRKMFRAPLYGVGIPLDAIIVNEDTYKAFEELGEKYYFHGYKFKDDTVFNKELETKMSALTDEGYTFFKNGKKDSQTKNNVIKVVYILGAFLALVFIMATGSIIYFKIITEAMEDKDKYAILSKIGMEDSTIRKVIRTQVAMAFILPLLVSIVHTVVAIKVLENLIGILLNTPIIISIALVSLIFFLYYIITVKKYLKLIRE
;
A
#
# COMPACT_ATOMS: atom_id res chain seq x y z
N MET A 1 20.98 13.25 -44.16
CA MET A 1 21.11 12.61 -42.84
C MET A 1 19.78 11.97 -42.48
N ASN A 2 19.70 10.64 -42.44
CA ASN A 2 18.49 9.95 -42.01
C ASN A 2 18.39 10.02 -40.47
N SER A 3 17.39 10.73 -39.94
CA SER A 3 17.20 10.91 -38.49
C SER A 3 17.01 9.57 -37.76
N ILE A 4 16.46 8.56 -38.44
CA ILE A 4 16.21 7.22 -37.89
C ILE A 4 17.54 6.50 -37.60
N SER A 5 18.49 6.54 -38.53
CA SER A 5 19.77 5.84 -38.37
C SER A 5 20.65 6.48 -37.30
N ILE A 6 20.57 7.80 -37.15
CA ILE A 6 21.24 8.54 -36.08
C ILE A 6 20.64 8.18 -34.73
N ALA A 7 19.30 8.21 -34.62
CA ALA A 7 18.60 7.83 -33.40
C ALA A 7 18.97 6.41 -32.94
N TYR A 8 18.97 5.42 -33.85
CA TYR A 8 19.34 4.05 -33.50
C TYR A 8 20.80 3.93 -33.00
N LYS A 9 21.75 4.60 -33.67
CA LYS A 9 23.17 4.60 -33.25
C LYS A 9 23.36 5.24 -31.88
N ASN A 10 22.71 6.38 -31.64
CA ASN A 10 22.75 7.10 -30.37
C ASN A 10 22.13 6.29 -29.23
N MET A 11 21.00 5.63 -29.49
CA MET A 11 20.39 4.73 -28.52
C MET A 11 21.35 3.61 -28.13
N LYS A 12 21.96 2.94 -29.12
CA LYS A 12 22.88 1.81 -28.89
C LYS A 12 24.13 2.21 -28.11
N SER A 13 24.75 3.35 -28.45
CA SER A 13 25.94 3.83 -27.73
C SER A 13 25.60 4.22 -26.29
N ASN A 14 24.46 4.89 -26.09
CA ASN A 14 24.10 5.46 -24.80
C ASN A 14 23.37 4.47 -23.85
N LEU A 15 22.86 3.35 -24.35
CA LEU A 15 22.24 2.28 -23.54
C LEU A 15 23.16 1.85 -22.38
N SER A 16 24.47 1.88 -22.56
CA SER A 16 25.47 1.54 -21.54
C SER A 16 25.48 2.48 -20.33
N LEU A 17 25.16 3.76 -20.55
CA LEU A 17 25.05 4.80 -19.52
C LEU A 17 23.68 4.75 -18.82
N TYR A 18 22.65 4.26 -19.50
CA TYR A 18 21.25 4.25 -19.05
C TYR A 18 20.73 2.88 -18.57
N LYS A 19 21.59 1.86 -18.42
CA LYS A 19 21.18 0.47 -18.15
C LYS A 19 20.20 0.29 -16.99
N LEU A 20 20.44 0.92 -15.84
CA LEU A 20 19.57 0.82 -14.66
C LEU A 20 18.18 1.44 -14.89
N HIS A 21 18.08 2.40 -15.81
CA HIS A 21 16.82 3.09 -16.11
C HIS A 21 16.00 2.24 -17.06
N PHE A 22 16.66 1.77 -18.12
CA PHE A 22 16.09 0.82 -19.04
C PHE A 22 15.61 -0.45 -18.33
N LEU A 23 16.40 -0.97 -17.37
CA LEU A 23 16.00 -2.12 -16.56
C LEU A 23 14.77 -1.82 -15.69
N ALA A 24 14.65 -0.62 -15.12
CA ALA A 24 13.45 -0.22 -14.39
C ALA A 24 12.22 -0.10 -15.30
N LEU A 25 12.38 0.39 -16.53
CA LEU A 25 11.30 0.38 -17.54
C LEU A 25 10.89 -1.05 -17.91
N VAL A 26 11.86 -1.92 -18.23
CA VAL A 26 11.63 -3.35 -18.52
C VAL A 26 10.91 -4.04 -17.36
N PHE A 27 11.34 -3.80 -16.12
CA PHE A 27 10.72 -4.37 -14.92
C PHE A 27 9.28 -3.86 -14.73
N SER A 28 9.03 -2.58 -15.04
CA SER A 28 7.70 -1.99 -14.94
C SER A 28 6.73 -2.55 -15.99
N VAL A 29 7.20 -2.77 -17.22
CA VAL A 29 6.46 -3.47 -18.28
C VAL A 29 6.19 -4.92 -17.89
N MET A 30 7.24 -5.63 -17.42
CA MET A 30 7.16 -7.01 -16.96
C MET A 30 6.10 -7.16 -15.87
N ALA A 31 6.11 -6.27 -14.87
CA ALA A 31 5.14 -6.28 -13.79
C ALA A 31 3.72 -6.09 -14.31
N TYR A 32 3.49 -5.09 -15.16
CA TYR A 32 2.17 -4.85 -15.75
C TYR A 32 1.68 -6.05 -16.57
N TYR A 33 2.55 -6.63 -17.39
CA TYR A 33 2.26 -7.84 -18.15
C TYR A 33 1.82 -8.99 -17.23
N GLN A 34 2.47 -9.20 -16.09
CA GLN A 34 2.10 -10.28 -15.16
C GLN A 34 0.67 -10.13 -14.64
N PHE A 35 0.25 -8.92 -14.27
CA PHE A 35 -1.14 -8.68 -13.83
C PHE A 35 -2.15 -8.85 -14.97
N CYS A 36 -1.81 -8.39 -16.18
CA CYS A 36 -2.65 -8.64 -17.36
C CYS A 36 -2.72 -10.13 -17.73
N ALA A 37 -1.60 -10.87 -17.61
CA ALA A 37 -1.56 -12.30 -17.90
C ALA A 37 -2.43 -13.08 -16.92
N MET A 38 -2.45 -12.69 -15.64
CA MET A 38 -3.31 -13.29 -14.61
C MET A 38 -4.80 -13.16 -14.95
N LYS A 39 -5.24 -12.00 -15.46
CA LYS A 39 -6.63 -11.77 -15.92
C LYS A 39 -7.09 -12.75 -16.99
N TYR A 40 -6.19 -13.18 -17.86
CA TYR A 40 -6.52 -14.04 -19.00
C TYR A 40 -6.17 -15.52 -18.77
N ASN A 41 -5.69 -15.89 -17.59
CA ASN A 41 -5.28 -17.26 -17.31
C ASN A 41 -6.52 -18.15 -17.09
N PRO A 42 -6.73 -19.22 -17.89
CA PRO A 42 -7.87 -20.14 -17.73
C PRO A 42 -7.92 -20.82 -16.36
N GLU A 43 -6.77 -21.13 -15.77
CA GLU A 43 -6.66 -21.71 -14.42
C GLU A 43 -7.03 -20.71 -13.31
N VAL A 44 -7.19 -19.43 -13.63
CA VAL A 44 -7.69 -18.41 -12.70
C VAL A 44 -9.19 -18.16 -12.92
N LEU A 45 -9.76 -18.64 -14.02
CA LEU A 45 -11.15 -18.37 -14.41
C LEU A 45 -12.10 -19.55 -14.16
N THR A 46 -11.59 -20.73 -13.77
CA THR A 46 -12.37 -21.98 -13.74
C THR A 46 -12.93 -22.34 -12.36
N VAL A 47 -12.57 -21.61 -11.31
CA VAL A 47 -13.09 -21.78 -9.94
C VAL A 47 -13.56 -20.43 -9.40
N SER A 48 -14.71 -20.38 -8.72
CA SER A 48 -15.31 -19.15 -8.18
C SER A 48 -14.38 -18.37 -7.24
N GLU A 49 -13.53 -19.07 -6.46
CA GLU A 49 -12.50 -18.44 -5.62
C GLU A 49 -11.37 -17.81 -6.46
N GLN A 50 -11.13 -18.32 -7.67
CA GLN A 50 -10.10 -17.84 -8.58
C GLN A 50 -10.60 -16.66 -9.45
N GLU A 51 -11.90 -16.56 -9.76
CA GLU A 51 -12.47 -15.38 -10.43
C GLU A 51 -12.23 -14.09 -9.62
N MET A 52 -12.34 -14.19 -8.30
CA MET A 52 -12.01 -13.09 -7.38
C MET A 52 -10.54 -12.69 -7.50
N VAL A 53 -9.62 -13.64 -7.64
CA VAL A 53 -8.18 -13.39 -7.88
C VAL A 53 -7.97 -12.60 -9.17
N GLY A 54 -8.66 -12.96 -10.25
CA GLY A 54 -8.63 -12.24 -11.51
C GLY A 54 -9.05 -10.78 -11.37
N SER A 55 -10.14 -10.51 -10.65
CA SER A 55 -10.64 -9.15 -10.40
C SER A 55 -9.69 -8.29 -9.55
N LEU A 56 -9.11 -8.86 -8.48
CA LEU A 56 -8.10 -8.19 -7.64
C LEU A 56 -6.83 -7.85 -8.44
N GLY A 57 -6.46 -8.74 -9.36
CA GLY A 57 -5.41 -8.50 -10.35
C GLY A 57 -5.65 -7.27 -11.21
N GLN A 58 -6.88 -7.13 -11.72
CA GLN A 58 -7.27 -6.00 -12.56
C GLN A 58 -7.22 -4.67 -11.79
N VAL A 59 -7.72 -4.64 -10.55
CA VAL A 59 -7.62 -3.46 -9.69
C VAL A 59 -6.16 -3.07 -9.49
N THR A 60 -5.30 -4.04 -9.23
CA THR A 60 -3.84 -3.81 -9.08
C THR A 60 -3.20 -3.29 -10.38
N ALA A 61 -3.62 -3.80 -11.54
CA ALA A 61 -3.15 -3.32 -12.84
C ALA A 61 -3.51 -1.85 -13.08
N ILE A 62 -4.70 -1.39 -12.66
CA ILE A 62 -5.10 0.02 -12.77
C ILE A 62 -4.19 0.93 -11.94
N PHE A 63 -3.88 0.54 -10.70
CA PHE A 63 -2.92 1.28 -9.86
C PHE A 63 -1.54 1.37 -10.51
N LEU A 64 -1.10 0.29 -11.17
CA LEU A 64 0.14 0.31 -11.94
C LEU A 64 0.09 1.30 -13.09
N ILE A 65 -1.01 1.42 -13.85
CA ILE A 65 -1.09 2.38 -14.97
C ILE A 65 -0.81 3.81 -14.50
N VAL A 66 -1.44 4.24 -13.39
CA VAL A 66 -1.23 5.58 -12.82
C VAL A 66 0.25 5.81 -12.49
N PHE A 67 0.88 4.80 -11.88
CA PHE A 67 2.29 4.84 -11.58
C PHE A 67 3.18 4.81 -12.82
N LEU A 68 2.84 4.03 -13.85
CA LEU A 68 3.59 3.93 -15.10
C LEU A 68 3.58 5.24 -15.87
N ILE A 69 2.44 5.95 -15.89
CA ILE A 69 2.34 7.30 -16.44
C ILE A 69 3.30 8.23 -15.71
N TYR A 70 3.31 8.18 -14.38
CA TYR A 70 4.19 8.99 -13.56
C TYR A 70 5.67 8.67 -13.79
N PHE A 71 6.05 7.40 -13.76
CA PHE A 71 7.41 6.94 -13.97
C PHE A 71 7.91 7.29 -15.38
N SER A 72 7.06 7.13 -16.39
CA SER A 72 7.37 7.49 -17.78
C SER A 72 7.51 9.02 -17.96
N TRP A 73 6.71 9.81 -17.23
CA TRP A 73 6.87 11.26 -17.22
C TRP A 73 8.23 11.67 -16.65
N PHE A 74 8.60 11.07 -15.52
CA PHE A 74 9.89 11.32 -14.89
C PHE A 74 11.04 10.90 -15.81
N SER A 75 10.97 9.68 -16.35
CA SER A 75 11.91 9.11 -17.31
C SER A 75 12.18 10.05 -18.48
N SER A 76 11.14 10.45 -19.20
CA SER A 76 11.27 11.34 -20.37
C SER A 76 11.81 12.72 -19.98
N SER A 77 11.34 13.29 -18.86
CA SER A 77 11.85 14.58 -18.39
C SER A 77 13.33 14.51 -18.03
N PHE A 78 13.78 13.38 -17.52
CA PHE A 78 15.17 13.12 -17.14
C PHE A 78 16.07 12.93 -18.36
N PHE A 79 15.68 12.08 -19.32
CA PHE A 79 16.43 11.88 -20.57
C PHE A 79 16.69 13.20 -21.30
N LEU A 80 15.67 14.06 -21.35
CA LEU A 80 15.79 15.38 -21.94
C LEU A 80 16.83 16.25 -21.19
N GLN A 81 16.87 16.19 -19.86
CA GLN A 81 17.84 16.95 -19.06
C GLN A 81 19.28 16.49 -19.29
N GLN A 82 19.53 15.18 -19.34
CA GLN A 82 20.88 14.67 -19.58
C GLN A 82 21.42 15.03 -20.97
N ARG A 83 20.52 15.08 -21.96
CA ARG A 83 20.92 15.36 -23.35
C ARG A 83 20.90 16.82 -23.73
N LYS A 84 20.65 17.75 -22.80
CA LYS A 84 20.67 19.20 -23.11
C LYS A 84 22.00 19.67 -23.66
N LYS A 85 23.13 19.13 -23.17
CA LYS A 85 24.47 19.46 -23.68
C LYS A 85 24.66 19.00 -25.14
N GLU A 86 24.26 17.76 -25.44
CA GLU A 86 24.32 17.17 -26.79
C GLU A 86 23.38 17.90 -27.76
N ILE A 87 22.13 18.17 -27.34
CA ILE A 87 21.13 18.93 -28.10
C ILE A 87 21.65 20.35 -28.37
N GLY A 88 22.21 21.03 -27.36
CA GLY A 88 22.81 22.36 -27.53
C GLY A 88 23.97 22.37 -28.52
N LEU A 89 24.83 21.34 -28.51
CA LEU A 89 25.93 21.19 -29.47
C LEU A 89 25.40 21.00 -30.90
N TYR A 90 24.39 20.14 -31.10
CA TYR A 90 23.78 19.96 -32.42
C TYR A 90 23.17 21.25 -32.96
N THR A 91 22.47 22.01 -32.13
CA THR A 91 21.93 23.30 -32.55
C THR A 91 23.04 24.32 -32.85
N LEU A 92 24.14 24.32 -32.09
CA LEU A 92 25.33 25.14 -32.38
C LEU A 92 26.01 24.76 -33.71
N MET A 93 26.01 23.48 -34.07
CA MET A 93 26.51 22.99 -35.36
C MET A 93 25.57 23.28 -36.55
N GLY A 94 24.48 24.03 -36.34
CA GLY A 94 23.54 24.43 -37.39
C GLY A 94 22.41 23.41 -37.66
N VAL A 95 22.25 22.38 -36.83
CA VAL A 95 21.14 21.43 -36.97
C VAL A 95 19.85 22.10 -36.49
N SER A 96 18.81 22.07 -37.32
CA SER A 96 17.52 22.64 -36.98
C SER A 96 16.88 21.97 -35.75
N ASN A 97 16.24 22.77 -34.88
CA ASN A 97 15.62 22.27 -33.64
C ASN A 97 14.59 21.16 -33.87
N TYR A 98 13.86 21.18 -35.00
CA TYR A 98 12.90 20.12 -35.31
C TYR A 98 13.60 18.77 -35.62
N LYS A 99 14.79 18.79 -36.26
CA LYS A 99 15.55 17.56 -36.52
C LYS A 99 16.09 16.98 -35.22
N VAL A 100 16.61 17.83 -34.34
CA VAL A 100 17.09 17.39 -33.01
C VAL A 100 15.94 16.85 -32.16
N ALA A 101 14.79 17.53 -32.17
CA ALA A 101 13.58 17.07 -31.48
C ALA A 101 13.09 15.72 -32.04
N LEU A 102 13.12 15.53 -33.36
CA LEU A 102 12.73 14.27 -34.00
C LEU A 102 13.69 13.13 -33.61
N ILE A 103 15.00 13.37 -33.65
CA ILE A 103 16.00 12.38 -33.20
C ILE A 103 15.72 11.96 -31.76
N TYR A 104 15.51 12.92 -30.86
CA TYR A 104 15.16 12.66 -29.46
C TYR A 104 13.88 11.81 -29.32
N ALA A 105 12.81 12.18 -30.03
CA ALA A 105 11.53 11.47 -29.95
C ALA A 105 11.65 10.03 -30.46
N MET A 106 12.39 9.81 -31.55
CA MET A 106 12.62 8.48 -32.09
C MET A 106 13.47 7.61 -31.16
N GLU A 107 14.50 8.17 -30.54
CA GLU A 107 15.30 7.44 -29.54
C GLU A 107 14.46 7.01 -28.34
N ASN A 108 13.60 7.89 -27.82
CA ASN A 108 12.70 7.55 -26.72
C ASN A 108 11.71 6.45 -27.12
N LEU A 109 11.17 6.50 -28.34
CA LEU A 109 10.30 5.44 -28.87
C LEU A 109 11.03 4.11 -29.01
N PHE A 110 12.26 4.09 -29.55
CA PHE A 110 13.03 2.85 -29.67
C PHE A 110 13.35 2.24 -28.30
N MET A 111 13.70 3.07 -27.31
CA MET A 111 13.91 2.62 -25.94
C MET A 111 12.63 2.01 -25.34
N SER A 112 11.47 2.64 -25.57
CA SER A 112 10.19 2.10 -25.13
C SER A 112 9.83 0.80 -25.85
N ILE A 113 10.05 0.68 -27.16
CA ILE A 113 9.79 -0.55 -27.92
C ILE A 113 10.66 -1.69 -27.39
N LEU A 114 11.95 -1.44 -27.15
CA LEU A 114 12.85 -2.43 -26.54
C LEU A 114 12.44 -2.78 -25.11
N ALA A 115 11.92 -1.82 -24.34
CA ALA A 115 11.43 -2.07 -22.99
C ALA A 115 10.13 -2.89 -23.00
N ILE A 116 9.22 -2.64 -23.95
CA ILE A 116 7.99 -3.42 -24.14
C ILE A 116 8.36 -4.85 -24.54
N ALA A 117 9.20 -5.02 -25.57
CA ALA A 117 9.64 -6.33 -26.02
C ALA A 117 10.37 -7.10 -24.90
N GLY A 118 11.36 -6.46 -24.27
CA GLY A 118 12.11 -7.06 -23.16
C GLY A 118 11.23 -7.37 -21.96
N GLY A 119 10.32 -6.48 -21.59
CA GLY A 119 9.41 -6.65 -20.46
C GLY A 119 8.39 -7.75 -20.68
N CYS A 120 7.81 -7.87 -21.90
CA CYS A 120 6.92 -8.97 -22.24
C CYS A 120 7.66 -10.31 -22.28
N VAL A 121 8.89 -10.36 -22.84
CA VAL A 121 9.69 -11.59 -22.88
C VAL A 121 10.07 -12.03 -21.47
N VAL A 122 10.67 -11.13 -20.67
CA VAL A 122 11.02 -11.41 -19.28
C VAL A 122 9.76 -11.74 -18.47
N GLY A 123 8.66 -11.03 -18.70
CA GLY A 123 7.38 -11.26 -18.02
C GLY A 123 6.78 -12.62 -18.33
N ALA A 124 6.84 -13.06 -19.58
CA ALA A 124 6.43 -14.40 -19.98
C ALA A 124 7.32 -15.47 -19.36
N LEU A 125 8.65 -15.30 -19.40
CA LEU A 125 9.61 -16.24 -18.80
C LEU A 125 9.42 -16.39 -17.29
N PHE A 126 9.27 -15.29 -16.56
CA PHE A 126 9.03 -15.29 -15.12
C PHE A 126 7.55 -15.45 -14.75
N GLY A 127 6.64 -15.55 -15.72
CA GLY A 127 5.20 -15.64 -15.49
C GLY A 127 4.82 -16.89 -14.70
N LYS A 128 5.37 -18.06 -15.07
CA LYS A 128 5.19 -19.29 -14.31
C LYS A 128 5.75 -19.17 -12.89
N PHE A 129 6.93 -18.57 -12.71
CA PHE A 129 7.50 -18.36 -11.39
C PHE A 129 6.61 -17.48 -10.50
N PHE A 130 6.08 -16.39 -11.04
CA PHE A 130 5.13 -15.52 -10.34
C PHE A 130 3.86 -16.28 -9.95
N MET A 131 3.27 -17.03 -10.88
CA MET A 131 2.09 -17.83 -10.61
C MET A 131 2.39 -18.95 -9.59
N MET A 132 3.57 -19.58 -9.63
CA MET A 132 3.96 -20.61 -8.66
C MET A 132 4.06 -20.04 -7.24
N ILE A 133 4.62 -18.83 -7.08
CA ILE A 133 4.59 -18.12 -5.80
C ILE A 133 3.15 -17.89 -5.36
N LEU A 134 2.28 -17.46 -6.28
CA LEU A 134 0.87 -17.21 -6.01
C LEU A 134 0.14 -18.47 -5.55
N SER A 135 0.16 -19.56 -6.34
CA SER A 135 -0.52 -20.81 -6.01
C SER A 135 0.05 -21.47 -4.75
N SER A 136 1.38 -21.50 -4.58
CA SER A 136 2.01 -22.10 -3.40
C SER A 136 1.68 -21.34 -2.12
N TYR A 137 1.71 -20.00 -2.14
CA TYR A 137 1.38 -19.21 -0.95
C TYR A 137 -0.12 -19.23 -0.64
N CYS A 138 -0.96 -19.24 -1.68
CA CYS A 138 -2.42 -19.25 -1.57
C CYS A 138 -3.02 -20.66 -1.44
N ASN A 139 -2.22 -21.73 -1.42
CA ASN A 139 -2.67 -23.14 -1.37
C ASN A 139 -3.74 -23.48 -2.42
N LEU A 140 -3.63 -22.93 -3.64
CA LEU A 140 -4.68 -23.07 -4.67
C LEU A 140 -4.74 -24.46 -5.31
N GLY A 141 -3.82 -25.38 -4.96
CA GLY A 141 -3.85 -26.78 -5.40
C GLY A 141 -3.75 -26.99 -6.92
N ALA A 142 -3.47 -25.93 -7.69
CA ALA A 142 -3.44 -25.97 -9.15
C ALA A 142 -2.02 -26.26 -9.65
N ASP A 143 -1.90 -27.26 -10.52
CA ASP A 143 -0.72 -27.47 -11.35
C ASP A 143 -0.65 -26.33 -12.38
N ILE A 144 0.24 -25.37 -12.14
CA ILE A 144 0.35 -24.20 -13.01
C ILE A 144 1.13 -24.55 -14.27
N GLU A 145 0.40 -24.58 -15.38
CA GLU A 145 1.01 -24.67 -16.69
C GLU A 145 1.66 -23.35 -17.12
N PHE A 146 2.64 -23.45 -18.00
CA PHE A 146 3.29 -22.28 -18.55
C PHE A 146 2.34 -21.58 -19.54
N PHE A 147 1.73 -20.48 -19.10
CA PHE A 147 0.75 -19.74 -19.88
C PHE A 147 1.31 -18.42 -20.45
N ILE A 148 1.23 -18.25 -21.78
CA ILE A 148 1.50 -16.98 -22.45
C ILE A 148 0.20 -16.45 -23.04
N SER A 149 -0.24 -15.29 -22.56
CA SER A 149 -1.43 -14.61 -23.09
C SER A 149 -1.07 -13.61 -24.18
N GLY A 150 -1.41 -13.92 -25.42
CA GLY A 150 -1.32 -12.95 -26.53
C GLY A 150 -2.16 -11.69 -26.28
N LYS A 151 -3.31 -11.82 -25.60
CA LYS A 151 -4.14 -10.68 -25.19
C LYS A 151 -3.41 -9.78 -24.18
N ALA A 152 -2.71 -10.37 -23.20
CA ALA A 152 -1.91 -9.60 -22.23
C ALA A 152 -0.73 -8.86 -22.90
N ILE A 153 -0.07 -9.49 -23.88
CA ILE A 153 0.99 -8.84 -24.67
C ILE A 153 0.43 -7.63 -25.42
N LEU A 154 -0.70 -7.79 -26.09
CA LEU A 154 -1.34 -6.72 -26.85
C LEU A 154 -1.78 -5.56 -25.95
N GLU A 155 -2.43 -5.85 -24.82
CA GLU A 155 -2.87 -4.85 -23.85
C GLU A 155 -1.69 -4.08 -23.24
N THR A 156 -0.61 -4.81 -22.87
CA THR A 156 0.64 -4.21 -22.39
C THR A 156 1.28 -3.31 -23.44
N ALA A 157 1.40 -3.80 -24.67
CA ALA A 157 1.98 -3.05 -25.78
C ALA A 157 1.16 -1.79 -26.13
N ALA A 158 -0.18 -1.89 -26.09
CA ALA A 158 -1.08 -0.77 -26.35
C ALA A 158 -0.92 0.32 -25.28
N ILE A 159 -0.99 -0.04 -24.00
CA ILE A 159 -0.94 0.94 -22.90
C ILE A 159 0.44 1.59 -22.81
N PHE A 160 1.52 0.81 -22.80
CA PHE A 160 2.87 1.38 -22.80
C PHE A 160 3.18 2.12 -24.09
N GLY A 161 2.64 1.68 -25.23
CA GLY A 161 2.76 2.37 -26.51
C GLY A 161 2.14 3.77 -26.47
N ILE A 162 0.90 3.88 -25.97
CA ILE A 162 0.20 5.17 -25.80
C ILE A 162 0.96 6.08 -24.84
N ILE A 163 1.37 5.55 -23.68
CA ILE A 163 2.14 6.31 -22.68
C ILE A 163 3.45 6.81 -23.29
N SER A 164 4.18 5.95 -23.99
CA SER A 164 5.46 6.28 -24.61
C SER A 164 5.31 7.30 -25.74
N LEU A 165 4.27 7.16 -26.57
CA LEU A 165 3.97 8.11 -27.64
C LEU A 165 3.68 9.49 -27.07
N PHE A 166 2.82 9.57 -26.03
CA PHE A 166 2.51 10.82 -25.36
C PHE A 166 3.77 11.52 -24.82
N PHE A 167 4.66 10.80 -24.13
CA PHE A 167 5.88 11.38 -23.57
C PHE A 167 6.94 11.72 -24.62
N SER A 168 7.00 10.98 -25.73
CA SER A 168 7.85 11.33 -26.87
C SER A 168 7.38 12.61 -27.55
N ILE A 169 6.07 12.78 -27.77
CA ILE A 169 5.48 14.01 -28.33
C ILE A 169 5.71 15.20 -27.38
N LYS A 170 5.47 15.02 -26.08
CA LYS A 170 5.73 16.05 -25.07
C LYS A 170 7.20 16.49 -25.08
N GLY A 171 8.13 15.54 -25.20
CA GLY A 171 9.57 15.81 -25.32
C GLY A 171 9.92 16.57 -26.60
N TYR A 172 9.36 16.14 -27.73
CA TYR A 172 9.51 16.81 -29.03
C TYR A 172 9.10 18.30 -28.96
N ILE A 173 7.90 18.58 -28.44
CA ILE A 173 7.37 19.94 -28.30
C ILE A 173 8.27 20.78 -27.37
N ASN A 174 8.76 20.19 -26.28
CA ASN A 174 9.63 20.88 -25.33
C ASN A 174 10.95 21.32 -25.97
N ILE A 175 11.56 20.48 -26.81
CA ILE A 175 12.81 20.81 -27.51
C ILE A 175 12.60 21.91 -28.55
N ILE A 176 11.54 21.85 -29.35
CA ILE A 176 11.28 22.86 -30.38
C ILE A 176 11.05 24.24 -29.78
N ARG A 177 10.34 24.31 -28.64
CA ARG A 177 10.07 25.56 -27.92
C ARG A 177 11.26 26.05 -27.09
N SER A 178 12.31 25.26 -26.94
CA SER A 178 13.50 25.67 -26.19
C SER A 178 14.38 26.59 -27.03
N SER A 179 14.70 27.78 -26.51
CA SER A 179 15.62 28.70 -27.19
C SER A 179 17.07 28.21 -27.10
N LEU A 180 17.87 28.43 -28.15
CA LEU A 180 19.32 28.11 -28.17
C LEU A 180 20.05 28.71 -26.96
N LEU A 181 19.70 29.95 -26.60
CA LEU A 181 20.26 30.64 -25.44
C LEU A 181 19.96 29.91 -24.12
N SER A 182 18.76 29.32 -23.98
CA SER A 182 18.39 28.54 -22.80
C SER A 182 19.10 27.19 -22.71
N LEU A 183 19.41 26.58 -23.86
CA LEU A 183 20.17 25.32 -23.94
C LEU A 183 21.65 25.52 -23.60
N ILE A 184 22.25 26.62 -24.08
CA ILE A 184 23.65 26.96 -23.80
C ILE A 184 23.83 27.50 -22.37
N ASN A 185 22.95 28.40 -21.90
CA ASN A 185 23.03 28.94 -20.53
C ASN A 185 22.63 27.93 -19.45
N ALA A 186 21.99 26.81 -19.81
CA ALA A 186 21.86 25.68 -18.89
C ALA A 186 23.23 25.16 -18.39
N MET A 187 24.32 25.44 -19.13
CA MET A 187 25.69 25.12 -18.73
C MET A 187 26.32 26.12 -17.75
N LYS A 188 25.75 27.33 -17.60
CA LYS A 188 26.35 28.46 -16.86
C LYS A 188 25.53 28.94 -15.64
N LYS A 189 24.46 28.24 -15.28
CA LYS A 189 23.49 28.76 -14.30
C LYS A 189 24.13 28.94 -12.92
N GLU A 190 24.36 30.20 -12.53
CA GLU A 190 25.06 30.63 -11.31
C GLU A 190 24.55 29.93 -10.03
N GLU A 191 25.49 29.44 -9.23
CA GLU A 191 25.27 28.91 -7.87
C GLU A 191 24.98 30.05 -6.88
N SER A 192 23.91 30.84 -7.08
CA SER A 192 23.49 31.83 -6.08
C SER A 192 22.83 31.13 -4.88
N VAL A 193 23.11 31.63 -3.67
CA VAL A 193 22.54 31.08 -2.43
C VAL A 193 21.01 31.18 -2.50
N PRO A 194 20.29 30.05 -2.42
CA PRO A 194 18.89 30.03 -2.75
C PRO A 194 18.03 30.84 -1.76
N LYS A 195 17.20 31.74 -2.28
CA LYS A 195 16.18 32.45 -1.49
C LYS A 195 15.04 31.48 -1.16
N ALA A 196 14.85 31.22 0.14
CA ALA A 196 13.71 30.49 0.68
C ALA A 196 12.89 31.43 1.57
N SER A 197 11.58 31.48 1.36
CA SER A 197 10.66 32.28 2.19
C SER A 197 10.31 31.52 3.45
N ILE A 198 10.56 32.12 4.61
CA ILE A 198 10.23 31.55 5.94
C ILE A 198 8.74 31.25 6.02
N ILE A 199 7.90 32.16 5.50
CA ILE A 199 6.43 32.02 5.46
C ILE A 199 6.04 30.73 4.73
N THR A 200 6.62 30.48 3.55
CA THR A 200 6.33 29.25 2.79
C THR A 200 6.83 27.98 3.48
N GLY A 201 7.87 28.08 4.31
CA GLY A 201 8.34 26.98 5.14
C GLY A 201 7.34 26.63 6.24
N ILE A 202 6.90 27.64 7.00
CA ILE A 202 5.88 27.48 8.06
C ILE A 202 4.58 26.94 7.45
N LEU A 203 4.14 27.50 6.32
CA LEU A 203 2.93 27.06 5.62
C LEU A 203 3.01 25.58 5.22
N SER A 204 4.19 25.05 4.84
CA SER A 204 4.32 23.62 4.53
C SER A 204 4.04 22.71 5.74
N ILE A 205 4.52 23.11 6.92
CA ILE A 205 4.31 22.35 8.17
C ILE A 205 2.84 22.42 8.56
N VAL A 206 2.22 23.60 8.43
CA VAL A 206 0.78 23.80 8.69
C VAL A 206 -0.07 22.95 7.75
N VAL A 207 0.24 22.91 6.44
CA VAL A 207 -0.51 22.12 5.46
C VAL A 207 -0.40 20.61 5.75
N ILE A 208 0.80 20.12 6.08
CA ILE A 208 0.98 18.70 6.47
C ILE A 208 0.23 18.41 7.77
N GLY A 209 0.36 19.28 8.78
CA GLY A 209 -0.33 19.15 10.06
C GLY A 209 -1.85 19.18 9.91
N ALA A 210 -2.37 20.04 9.03
CA ALA A 210 -3.80 20.09 8.70
C ALA A 210 -4.25 18.78 8.03
N GLY A 211 -3.47 18.23 7.10
CA GLY A 211 -3.73 16.91 6.53
C GLY A 211 -3.81 15.82 7.61
N TYR A 212 -2.85 15.80 8.54
CA TYR A 212 -2.88 14.83 9.66
C TYR A 212 -4.01 15.07 10.66
N TYR A 213 -4.48 16.30 10.78
CA TYR A 213 -5.66 16.60 11.58
C TYR A 213 -6.94 16.12 10.90
N CYS A 214 -7.04 16.25 9.57
CA CYS A 214 -8.16 15.73 8.78
C CYS A 214 -8.34 14.22 8.96
N THR A 215 -7.27 13.44 9.19
CA THR A 215 -7.42 12.00 9.44
C THR A 215 -8.11 11.68 10.77
N LYS A 216 -8.07 12.59 11.75
CA LYS A 216 -8.84 12.44 12.99
C LYS A 216 -10.32 12.76 12.77
N LEU A 217 -10.61 13.78 11.97
CA LEU A 217 -11.98 14.15 11.59
C LEU A 217 -12.65 13.07 10.72
N ALA A 218 -11.86 12.32 9.95
CA ALA A 218 -12.33 11.21 9.12
C ALA A 218 -13.06 10.11 9.91
N MET A 219 -12.82 10.00 11.23
CA MET A 219 -13.43 9.02 12.11
C MET A 219 -14.89 9.35 12.47
N GLY A 220 -15.41 10.51 12.06
CA GLY A 220 -16.79 10.95 12.37
C GLY A 220 -17.72 11.06 11.17
N VAL A 221 -17.24 11.52 10.00
CA VAL A 221 -18.10 11.81 8.81
C VAL A 221 -17.32 11.53 7.52
N ASN A 222 -17.95 10.85 6.54
CA ASN A 222 -17.50 10.69 5.15
C ASN A 222 -16.00 10.34 4.97
N PHE A 223 -15.61 9.20 5.55
CA PHE A 223 -14.25 8.67 5.59
C PHE A 223 -13.47 8.71 4.25
N PRO A 224 -14.04 8.31 3.08
CA PRO A 224 -13.30 8.31 1.82
C PRO A 224 -12.85 9.72 1.37
N LEU A 225 -13.70 10.74 1.59
CA LEU A 225 -13.40 12.12 1.20
C LEU A 225 -12.22 12.67 2.01
N TYR A 226 -12.21 12.44 3.33
CA TYR A 226 -11.15 12.94 4.19
C TYR A 226 -9.80 12.26 3.93
N ILE A 227 -9.75 10.99 3.55
CA ILE A 227 -8.50 10.35 3.10
C ILE A 227 -7.99 10.99 1.82
N LEU A 228 -8.88 11.24 0.85
CA LEU A 228 -8.50 11.85 -0.42
C LEU A 228 -7.94 13.27 -0.18
N VAL A 229 -8.64 14.07 0.62
CA VAL A 229 -8.19 15.43 1.00
C VAL A 229 -6.85 15.36 1.74
N THR A 230 -6.70 14.45 2.70
CA THR A 230 -5.43 14.23 3.42
C THR A 230 -4.30 13.91 2.45
N THR A 231 -4.52 13.00 1.50
CA THR A 231 -3.51 12.59 0.53
C THR A 231 -3.07 13.76 -0.34
N ILE A 232 -4.00 14.58 -0.82
CA ILE A 232 -3.71 15.77 -1.61
C ILE A 232 -2.92 16.80 -0.78
N LEU A 233 -3.35 17.07 0.46
CA LEU A 233 -2.67 18.02 1.35
C LEU A 233 -1.26 17.56 1.70
N VAL A 234 -1.08 16.27 2.01
CA VAL A 234 0.24 15.69 2.28
C VAL A 234 1.14 15.81 1.05
N ILE A 235 0.66 15.46 -0.15
CA ILE A 235 1.44 15.61 -1.39
C ILE A 235 1.88 17.07 -1.59
N ILE A 236 0.95 18.02 -1.54
CA ILE A 236 1.26 19.46 -1.72
C ILE A 236 2.25 19.93 -0.63
N GLY A 237 1.98 19.55 0.62
CA GLY A 237 2.81 19.85 1.78
C GLY A 237 4.24 19.33 1.63
N THR A 238 4.43 18.08 1.16
CA THR A 238 5.75 17.48 0.94
C THR A 238 6.54 18.22 -0.14
N TYR A 239 5.91 18.64 -1.25
CA TYR A 239 6.58 19.48 -2.26
C TYR A 239 7.01 20.83 -1.68
N MET A 240 6.18 21.46 -0.83
CA MET A 240 6.52 22.71 -0.15
C MET A 240 7.61 22.52 0.90
N LEU A 241 7.63 21.39 1.61
CA LEU A 241 8.61 21.04 2.64
C LEU A 241 10.01 20.92 2.03
N PHE A 242 10.17 20.20 0.91
CA PHE A 242 11.46 20.12 0.22
C PHE A 242 11.86 21.45 -0.43
N ARG A 243 10.89 22.23 -0.93
CA ARG A 243 11.15 23.54 -1.54
C ARG A 243 11.71 24.54 -0.54
N SER A 244 11.06 24.68 0.61
CA SER A 244 11.28 25.80 1.54
C SER A 244 11.84 25.35 2.89
N THR A 245 11.16 24.45 3.60
CA THR A 245 11.53 24.04 4.97
C THR A 245 12.92 23.41 5.02
N THR A 246 13.20 22.47 4.11
CA THR A 246 14.53 21.84 4.04
C THR A 246 15.61 22.88 3.73
N THR A 247 15.35 23.82 2.81
CA THR A 247 16.28 24.91 2.50
C THR A 247 16.52 25.84 3.70
N ILE A 248 15.49 26.14 4.50
CA ILE A 248 15.61 26.97 5.71
C ILE A 248 16.47 26.28 6.77
N ILE A 249 16.24 24.98 7.00
CA ILE A 249 17.05 24.17 7.92
C ILE A 249 18.52 24.20 7.49
N LEU A 250 18.80 23.96 6.20
CA LEU A 250 20.16 24.01 5.68
C LEU A 250 20.78 25.40 5.77
N LYS A 251 20.03 26.48 5.51
CA LYS A 251 20.52 27.85 5.70
C LYS A 251 20.87 28.15 7.16
N ARG A 252 20.08 27.64 8.11
CA ARG A 252 20.38 27.78 9.54
C ARG A 252 21.67 27.03 9.93
N LEU A 253 21.92 25.87 9.33
CA LEU A 253 23.18 25.15 9.50
C LEU A 253 24.37 25.91 8.88
N ILE A 254 24.18 26.55 7.72
CA ILE A 254 25.19 27.40 7.08
C ILE A 254 25.53 28.61 7.97
N ASN A 255 24.52 29.26 8.55
CA ASN A 255 24.73 30.44 9.40
C ASN A 255 25.39 30.10 10.74
N ASN A 256 25.37 28.84 11.18
CA ASN A 256 26.01 28.42 12.42
C ASN A 256 27.51 28.13 12.20
N LYS A 257 28.35 29.13 12.46
CA LYS A 257 29.83 29.05 12.30
C LYS A 257 30.45 27.87 13.05
N ARG A 258 29.93 27.47 14.22
CA ARG A 258 30.44 26.32 14.99
C ARG A 258 30.27 24.99 14.25
N ILE A 259 29.17 24.85 13.51
CA ILE A 259 28.88 23.63 12.72
C ILE A 259 29.57 23.71 11.37
N LEU A 260 29.53 24.87 10.70
CA LEU A 260 30.04 25.04 9.34
C LEU A 260 31.55 24.81 9.24
N TYR A 261 32.35 25.36 10.15
CA TYR A 261 33.82 25.24 10.12
C TYR A 261 34.35 23.91 10.68
N ARG A 262 33.47 22.99 11.09
CA ARG A 262 33.89 21.68 11.62
C ARG A 262 34.15 20.70 10.48
N LYS A 263 35.39 20.23 10.34
CA LYS A 263 35.80 19.18 9.38
C LYS A 263 35.37 19.54 7.94
N THR A 264 34.62 18.66 7.27
CA THR A 264 34.21 18.79 5.87
C THR A 264 32.85 19.47 5.69
N ASN A 265 32.28 20.02 6.76
CA ASN A 265 30.91 20.54 6.77
C ASN A 265 30.74 21.75 5.85
N ILE A 266 31.77 22.59 5.71
CA ILE A 266 31.72 23.76 4.82
C ILE A 266 31.40 23.39 3.38
N MET A 267 32.00 22.32 2.85
CA MET A 267 31.70 21.80 1.51
C MET A 267 30.41 20.98 1.49
N THR A 268 30.17 20.19 2.53
CA THR A 268 29.04 19.25 2.57
C THR A 268 27.70 20.00 2.62
N ILE A 269 27.55 20.93 3.57
CA ILE A 269 26.30 21.65 3.84
C ILE A 269 26.00 22.65 2.71
N SER A 270 27.03 23.36 2.22
CA SER A 270 26.86 24.34 1.13
C SER A 270 26.39 23.67 -0.16
N ASN A 271 27.05 22.58 -0.58
CA ASN A 271 26.63 21.84 -1.77
C ASN A 271 25.24 21.21 -1.60
N LEU A 272 24.92 20.68 -0.41
CA LEU A 272 23.60 20.11 -0.15
C LEU A 272 22.48 21.15 -0.28
N CYS A 273 22.70 22.36 0.25
CA CYS A 273 21.73 23.45 0.18
C CYS A 273 21.38 23.79 -1.28
N TYR A 274 22.41 23.92 -2.13
CA TYR A 274 22.22 24.15 -3.55
C TYR A 274 21.50 23.00 -4.25
N ARG A 275 21.94 21.75 -4.01
CA ARG A 275 21.36 20.55 -4.66
C ARG A 275 19.90 20.34 -4.28
N ILE A 276 19.56 20.46 -2.99
CA ILE A 276 18.17 20.32 -2.55
C ILE A 276 17.30 21.40 -3.16
N ARG A 277 17.74 22.67 -3.19
CA ARG A 277 16.93 23.71 -3.82
C ARG A 277 16.74 23.46 -5.32
N ARG A 278 17.82 23.14 -6.03
CA ARG A 278 17.78 22.92 -7.49
C ARG A 278 16.86 21.76 -7.85
N ASN A 279 16.90 20.68 -7.06
CA ASN A 279 16.24 19.42 -7.36
C ASN A 279 15.11 19.06 -6.38
N TYR A 280 14.51 20.04 -5.68
CA TYR A 280 13.54 19.80 -4.60
C TYR A 280 12.34 18.94 -5.06
N LYS A 281 11.91 19.12 -6.32
CA LYS A 281 10.81 18.34 -6.90
C LYS A 281 11.14 16.85 -6.91
N VAL A 282 12.37 16.50 -7.28
CA VAL A 282 12.82 15.10 -7.32
C VAL A 282 12.89 14.50 -5.91
N TYR A 283 13.36 15.26 -4.92
CA TYR A 283 13.36 14.79 -3.53
C TYR A 283 11.94 14.58 -2.98
N ALA A 284 11.01 15.50 -3.25
CA ALA A 284 9.61 15.35 -2.87
C ALA A 284 8.95 14.15 -3.54
N THR A 285 9.18 13.96 -4.84
CA THR A 285 8.79 12.77 -5.60
C THR A 285 9.26 11.49 -4.94
N ILE A 286 10.56 11.39 -4.60
CA ILE A 286 11.13 10.20 -3.97
C ILE A 286 10.46 9.95 -2.62
N ALA A 287 10.22 10.99 -1.82
CA ALA A 287 9.56 10.85 -0.52
C ALA A 287 8.12 10.33 -0.67
N ILE A 288 7.36 10.84 -1.65
CA ILE A 288 5.99 10.39 -1.92
C ILE A 288 5.98 8.94 -2.41
N LEU A 289 6.86 8.57 -3.36
CA LEU A 289 6.93 7.19 -3.86
C LEU A 289 7.37 6.21 -2.76
N LEU A 290 8.32 6.58 -1.91
CA LEU A 290 8.68 5.79 -0.73
C LEU A 290 7.49 5.67 0.23
N THR A 291 6.74 6.74 0.47
CA THR A 291 5.51 6.70 1.28
C THR A 291 4.52 5.70 0.69
N CYS A 292 4.23 5.77 -0.62
CA CYS A 292 3.36 4.81 -1.29
C CYS A 292 3.89 3.38 -1.18
N THR A 293 5.21 3.18 -1.27
CA THR A 293 5.84 1.86 -1.17
C THR A 293 5.68 1.26 0.23
N ILE A 294 6.09 2.00 1.27
CA ILE A 294 6.03 1.52 2.66
C ILE A 294 4.58 1.38 3.10
N THR A 295 3.70 2.30 2.73
CA THR A 295 2.27 2.19 3.07
C THR A 295 1.59 1.05 2.33
N ALA A 296 1.87 0.81 1.04
CA ALA A 296 1.30 -0.34 0.32
C ALA A 296 1.73 -1.67 0.96
N LEU A 297 3.03 -1.83 1.23
CA LEU A 297 3.56 -3.02 1.91
C LEU A 297 3.03 -3.15 3.35
N GLY A 298 3.00 -2.03 4.08
CA GLY A 298 2.51 -1.94 5.44
C GLY A 298 1.03 -2.30 5.56
N THR A 299 0.19 -1.83 4.65
CA THR A 299 -1.24 -2.17 4.61
C THR A 299 -1.43 -3.65 4.36
N VAL A 300 -0.75 -4.25 3.37
CA VAL A 300 -0.94 -5.69 3.10
C VAL A 300 -0.36 -6.58 4.20
N MET A 301 0.78 -6.21 4.79
CA MET A 301 1.31 -6.90 5.99
C MET A 301 0.35 -6.76 7.17
N SER A 302 -0.26 -5.59 7.35
CA SER A 302 -1.24 -5.34 8.41
C SER A 302 -2.52 -6.13 8.23
N LEU A 303 -3.02 -6.25 6.99
CA LEU A 303 -4.19 -7.07 6.68
C LEU A 303 -3.92 -8.55 6.98
N ASN A 304 -2.78 -9.07 6.54
CA ASN A 304 -2.39 -10.47 6.83
C ASN A 304 -2.21 -10.71 8.34
N TYR A 305 -1.57 -9.77 9.05
CA TYR A 305 -1.39 -9.82 10.50
C TYR A 305 -2.72 -9.76 11.26
N THR A 306 -3.62 -8.87 10.85
CA THR A 306 -4.96 -8.71 11.40
C THR A 306 -5.74 -9.99 11.23
N ASN A 307 -5.74 -10.54 10.01
CA ASN A 307 -6.45 -11.76 9.68
C ASN A 307 -6.03 -12.93 10.58
N ASN A 308 -4.73 -13.14 10.74
CA ASN A 308 -4.22 -14.18 11.65
C ASN A 308 -4.59 -13.90 13.12
N SER A 309 -4.66 -12.64 13.53
CA SER A 309 -5.02 -12.25 14.90
C SER A 309 -6.51 -12.40 15.22
N ILE A 310 -7.39 -12.36 14.22
CA ILE A 310 -8.86 -12.44 14.41
C ILE A 310 -9.46 -13.76 13.95
N THR A 311 -8.67 -14.66 13.35
CA THR A 311 -9.18 -15.93 12.80
C THR A 311 -9.95 -16.73 13.85
N ASP A 312 -9.43 -16.82 15.07
CA ASP A 312 -10.06 -17.56 16.17
C ASP A 312 -11.33 -16.86 16.70
N ILE A 313 -11.42 -15.53 16.52
CA ILE A 313 -12.60 -14.73 16.87
C ILE A 313 -13.71 -14.90 15.82
N ASP A 314 -13.32 -14.96 14.55
CA ASP A 314 -14.22 -15.05 13.41
C ASP A 314 -14.76 -16.47 13.21
N TYR A 315 -13.90 -17.46 13.44
CA TYR A 315 -14.19 -18.87 13.18
C TYR A 315 -14.04 -19.75 14.43
N PRO A 316 -14.73 -19.43 15.54
CA PRO A 316 -14.71 -20.24 16.76
C PRO A 316 -15.49 -21.54 16.63
N PHE A 317 -16.30 -21.71 15.58
CA PHE A 317 -17.13 -22.90 15.34
C PHE A 317 -16.77 -23.55 14.01
N SER A 318 -16.91 -24.88 13.95
CA SER A 318 -16.77 -25.66 12.71
C SER A 318 -17.93 -25.37 11.76
N PHE A 319 -19.15 -25.30 12.30
CA PHE A 319 -20.30 -24.81 11.57
C PHE A 319 -21.26 -24.06 12.50
N THR A 320 -22.09 -23.20 11.91
CA THR A 320 -23.07 -22.40 12.64
C THR A 320 -24.42 -22.46 11.94
N LEU A 321 -25.49 -22.49 12.73
CA LEU A 321 -26.88 -22.44 12.30
C LEU A 321 -27.62 -21.33 13.03
N MET A 322 -28.59 -20.71 12.35
CA MET A 322 -29.53 -19.75 12.94
C MET A 322 -30.96 -20.16 12.57
N SER A 323 -31.92 -20.07 13.49
CA SER A 323 -33.34 -20.32 13.21
C SER A 323 -34.24 -19.26 13.85
N GLN A 324 -35.40 -19.02 13.24
CA GLN A 324 -36.48 -18.21 13.80
C GLN A 324 -37.50 -19.16 14.44
N GLY A 325 -37.45 -19.33 15.77
CA GLY A 325 -38.28 -20.31 16.52
C GLY A 325 -37.53 -21.56 17.01
N GLN A 326 -38.23 -22.47 17.70
CA GLN A 326 -37.58 -23.62 18.36
C GLN A 326 -36.82 -24.50 17.36
N PRO A 327 -35.52 -24.75 17.59
CA PRO A 327 -34.66 -25.48 16.69
C PRO A 327 -35.04 -26.96 16.62
N LYS A 328 -34.87 -27.58 15.44
CA LYS A 328 -35.07 -29.02 15.24
C LYS A 328 -33.81 -29.81 15.59
N ASP A 329 -33.38 -29.73 16.84
CA ASP A 329 -32.09 -30.30 17.28
C ASP A 329 -31.95 -31.81 17.01
N LYS A 330 -33.08 -32.56 16.99
CA LYS A 330 -33.09 -34.00 16.72
C LYS A 330 -32.50 -34.39 15.36
N GLU A 331 -32.76 -33.62 14.32
CA GLU A 331 -32.25 -33.91 12.96
C GLU A 331 -30.73 -33.69 12.90
N ILE A 332 -30.21 -32.69 13.62
CA ILE A 332 -28.77 -32.43 13.74
C ILE A 332 -28.10 -33.56 14.51
N ASP A 333 -28.67 -33.96 15.65
CA ASP A 333 -28.15 -35.06 16.46
C ASP A 333 -28.09 -36.37 15.68
N GLU A 334 -29.09 -36.68 14.86
CA GLU A 334 -29.09 -37.86 13.99
C GLU A 334 -27.93 -37.80 12.97
N ILE A 335 -27.72 -36.65 12.32
CA ILE A 335 -26.64 -36.47 11.34
C ILE A 335 -25.25 -36.58 12.00
N LEU A 336 -25.08 -36.01 13.20
CA LEU A 336 -23.80 -36.04 13.92
C LEU A 336 -23.48 -37.43 14.48
N ASN A 337 -24.49 -38.13 15.02
CA ASN A 337 -24.34 -39.47 15.58
C ASN A 337 -24.12 -40.55 14.50
N ASP A 338 -24.78 -40.45 13.34
CA ASP A 338 -24.58 -41.35 12.19
C ASP A 338 -23.11 -41.43 11.76
N LYS A 339 -22.38 -40.31 11.89
CA LYS A 339 -20.97 -40.21 11.49
C LYS A 339 -19.94 -40.33 12.61
N GLN A 340 -20.37 -40.62 13.85
CA GLN A 340 -19.49 -40.71 15.03
C GLN A 340 -18.57 -39.48 15.19
N ILE A 341 -19.10 -38.28 14.94
CA ILE A 341 -18.29 -37.07 14.99
C ILE A 341 -18.05 -36.67 16.46
N GLU A 342 -16.79 -36.63 16.88
CA GLU A 342 -16.44 -36.16 18.22
C GLU A 342 -16.53 -34.62 18.30
N MET A 343 -17.43 -34.16 19.16
CA MET A 343 -17.60 -32.75 19.52
C MET A 343 -16.55 -32.32 20.54
N ASP A 344 -16.02 -31.11 20.38
CA ASP A 344 -15.22 -30.42 21.40
C ASP A 344 -16.14 -29.63 22.34
N TYR A 345 -16.98 -28.78 21.75
CA TYR A 345 -18.07 -28.08 22.43
C TYR A 345 -19.18 -27.67 21.47
N GLU A 346 -20.35 -27.37 22.04
CA GLU A 346 -21.48 -26.77 21.36
C GLU A 346 -21.99 -25.57 22.14
N ASN A 347 -22.51 -24.58 21.44
CA ASN A 347 -23.12 -23.39 22.02
C ASN A 347 -24.49 -23.16 21.40
N GLN A 348 -25.52 -23.16 22.24
CA GLN A 348 -26.86 -22.77 21.87
C GLN A 348 -27.20 -21.46 22.58
N ILE A 349 -27.64 -20.45 21.84
CA ILE A 349 -27.90 -19.10 22.35
C ILE A 349 -29.26 -18.64 21.83
N GLU A 350 -30.12 -18.19 22.73
CA GLU A 350 -31.30 -17.39 22.39
C GLU A 350 -30.90 -15.90 22.40
N PHE A 351 -31.28 -15.18 21.35
CA PHE A 351 -31.08 -13.74 21.26
C PHE A 351 -32.29 -13.06 20.61
N LEU A 352 -32.47 -11.78 20.91
CA LEU A 352 -33.48 -10.94 20.26
C LEU A 352 -32.83 -10.20 19.10
N MET A 353 -33.45 -10.23 17.93
CA MET A 353 -33.09 -9.35 16.82
C MET A 353 -33.86 -8.05 16.97
N ILE A 354 -33.14 -6.94 17.17
CA ILE A 354 -33.73 -5.61 17.27
C ILE A 354 -33.72 -4.99 15.87
N GLU A 355 -34.91 -4.76 15.30
CA GLU A 355 -35.05 -4.24 13.94
C GLU A 355 -34.51 -2.81 13.80
N GLU A 356 -34.76 -1.95 14.80
CA GLU A 356 -34.37 -0.56 14.76
C GLU A 356 -33.78 -0.10 16.09
N ALA A 357 -32.47 0.10 16.11
CA ALA A 357 -31.77 0.78 17.19
C ALA A 357 -31.07 2.02 16.66
N LYS A 358 -31.32 3.18 17.26
CA LYS A 358 -30.78 4.45 16.80
C LYS A 358 -29.54 4.84 17.60
N THR A 359 -28.49 5.18 16.88
CA THR A 359 -27.23 5.73 17.42
C THR A 359 -26.99 7.12 16.85
N LYS A 360 -26.25 7.97 17.57
CA LYS A 360 -25.89 9.31 17.08
C LYS A 360 -24.92 9.21 15.89
N GLU A 361 -24.12 8.15 15.87
CA GLU A 361 -23.02 7.94 14.94
C GLU A 361 -23.47 7.30 13.61
N PHE A 362 -24.37 6.32 13.66
CA PHE A 362 -24.74 5.50 12.49
C PHE A 362 -26.21 5.65 12.06
N GLY A 363 -27.02 6.39 12.81
CA GLY A 363 -28.46 6.37 12.61
C GLY A 363 -29.02 5.02 13.05
N TYR A 364 -29.83 4.37 12.21
CA TYR A 364 -30.44 3.09 12.53
C TYR A 364 -29.48 1.93 12.29
N VAL A 365 -29.34 1.05 13.29
CA VAL A 365 -28.60 -0.21 13.26
C VAL A 365 -29.52 -1.34 13.73
N CYS A 366 -29.23 -2.57 13.31
CA CYS A 366 -30.03 -3.77 13.66
C CYS A 366 -29.18 -4.74 14.51
N PRO A 367 -28.97 -4.46 15.81
CA PRO A 367 -28.14 -5.29 16.67
C PRO A 367 -28.91 -6.52 17.16
N THR A 368 -28.17 -7.55 17.55
CA THR A 368 -28.71 -8.63 18.38
C THR A 368 -28.64 -8.22 19.85
N MET A 369 -29.57 -8.69 20.68
CA MET A 369 -29.55 -8.52 22.12
C MET A 369 -29.47 -9.88 22.81
N ILE A 370 -28.51 -10.02 23.72
CA ILE A 370 -28.20 -11.29 24.41
C ILE A 370 -28.09 -11.05 25.93
N ARG A 371 -28.49 -12.06 26.70
CA ARG A 371 -28.29 -12.08 28.15
C ARG A 371 -26.81 -12.22 28.51
N TYR A 372 -26.38 -11.50 29.55
CA TYR A 372 -25.01 -11.57 30.06
C TYR A 372 -24.57 -12.99 30.47
N GLU A 373 -25.48 -13.78 31.04
CA GLU A 373 -25.17 -15.16 31.44
C GLU A 373 -24.92 -16.08 30.24
N ASP A 374 -25.73 -15.98 29.19
CA ASP A 374 -25.57 -16.79 27.98
C ASP A 374 -24.30 -16.38 27.22
N TYR A 375 -24.01 -15.08 27.17
CA TYR A 375 -22.75 -14.59 26.66
C TYR A 375 -21.55 -15.20 27.42
N LYS A 376 -21.60 -15.22 28.76
CA LYS A 376 -20.51 -15.78 29.58
C LYS A 376 -20.28 -17.27 29.31
N LYS A 377 -21.34 -18.07 29.19
CA LYS A 377 -21.25 -19.50 28.85
C LYS A 377 -20.49 -19.73 27.53
N VAL A 378 -20.79 -18.93 26.51
CA VAL A 378 -20.15 -19.05 25.19
C VAL A 378 -18.65 -18.80 25.28
N ILE A 379 -18.26 -17.73 25.97
CA ILE A 379 -16.84 -17.39 26.15
C ILE A 379 -16.11 -18.48 26.93
N ASP A 380 -16.71 -18.97 28.01
CA ASP A 380 -16.12 -20.02 28.86
C ASP A 380 -15.91 -21.31 28.04
N ASN A 381 -16.89 -21.68 27.20
CA ASN A 381 -16.80 -22.85 26.31
C ASN A 381 -15.73 -22.68 25.22
N VAL A 382 -15.62 -21.50 24.61
CA VAL A 382 -14.58 -21.19 23.60
C VAL A 382 -13.19 -21.00 24.25
N GLN A 383 -13.10 -21.01 25.59
CA GLN A 383 -11.87 -20.77 26.36
C GLN A 383 -11.19 -19.45 26.02
N TYR A 384 -11.97 -18.43 25.63
CA TYR A 384 -11.44 -17.15 25.21
C TYR A 384 -10.95 -16.34 26.43
N LYS A 385 -9.65 -16.08 26.49
CA LYS A 385 -9.06 -15.26 27.56
C LYS A 385 -9.29 -13.79 27.28
N PHE A 386 -10.17 -13.15 28.04
CA PHE A 386 -10.30 -11.70 28.01
C PHE A 386 -9.06 -10.98 28.54
N ASP A 387 -8.84 -9.76 28.06
CA ASP A 387 -8.13 -8.77 28.86
C ASP A 387 -9.02 -8.50 30.09
N ASP A 388 -8.55 -8.83 31.29
CA ASP A 388 -9.26 -8.81 32.61
C ASP A 388 -10.05 -7.50 32.88
N ARG A 389 -9.84 -6.47 32.07
CA ARG A 389 -10.50 -5.16 32.13
C ARG A 389 -11.81 -5.07 31.34
N ILE A 390 -12.23 -6.09 30.59
CA ILE A 390 -13.46 -6.06 29.76
C ILE A 390 -14.67 -6.61 30.52
N LEU A 391 -14.50 -7.76 31.18
CA LEU A 391 -15.46 -8.31 32.12
C LEU A 391 -14.98 -7.94 33.53
N ALA A 392 -15.15 -6.68 33.93
CA ALA A 392 -15.06 -6.40 35.36
C ALA A 392 -16.12 -7.25 36.05
N ASP A 393 -15.79 -7.90 37.17
CA ASP A 393 -16.70 -8.71 38.02
C ASP A 393 -17.88 -7.92 38.62
N LYS A 394 -18.23 -6.76 38.04
CA LYS A 394 -19.36 -5.93 38.42
C LYS A 394 -20.55 -6.22 37.52
N PRO A 395 -21.72 -6.57 38.09
CA PRO A 395 -22.95 -6.76 37.31
C PRO A 395 -23.27 -5.51 36.48
N LEU A 396 -23.96 -5.72 35.34
CA LEU A 396 -24.51 -4.63 34.54
C LEU A 396 -25.70 -4.02 35.28
N ASN A 397 -25.76 -2.69 35.35
CA ASN A 397 -26.94 -2.00 35.87
C ASN A 397 -28.08 -2.06 34.85
N ASP A 398 -29.29 -1.70 35.28
CA ASP A 398 -30.43 -1.61 34.37
C ASP A 398 -30.18 -0.59 33.26
N PHE A 399 -30.55 -0.96 32.03
CA PHE A 399 -30.30 -0.17 30.81
C PHE A 399 -28.82 0.17 30.57
N GLU A 400 -27.91 -0.63 31.12
CA GLU A 400 -26.49 -0.60 30.82
C GLU A 400 -26.08 -1.87 30.06
N ALA A 401 -25.28 -1.71 29.01
CA ALA A 401 -24.90 -2.82 28.15
C ALA A 401 -23.42 -2.84 27.77
N LEU A 402 -22.97 -4.02 27.38
CA LEU A 402 -21.72 -4.19 26.64
C LEU A 402 -22.02 -4.35 25.14
N PHE A 403 -21.12 -3.89 24.29
CA PHE A 403 -21.29 -3.97 22.84
C PHE A 403 -20.17 -4.85 22.24
N ASN A 404 -20.52 -6.07 21.86
CA ASN A 404 -19.64 -6.95 21.12
C ASN A 404 -19.74 -6.63 19.63
N GLN A 405 -18.68 -6.07 19.08
CA GLN A 405 -18.59 -5.74 17.66
C GLN A 405 -18.32 -7.01 16.87
N ASN A 406 -19.03 -7.15 15.76
CA ASN A 406 -18.62 -8.10 14.73
C ASN A 406 -17.22 -7.72 14.21
N SER A 407 -16.41 -8.73 13.90
CA SER A 407 -15.05 -8.55 13.40
C SER A 407 -14.99 -8.00 11.97
N HIS A 408 -16.09 -8.07 11.22
CA HIS A 408 -16.18 -7.61 9.83
C HIS A 408 -16.70 -6.18 9.69
N THR A 409 -17.18 -5.56 10.77
CA THR A 409 -17.70 -4.19 10.71
C THR A 409 -16.58 -3.16 10.89
N MET A 410 -16.57 -2.13 10.04
CA MET A 410 -15.68 -0.95 10.19
C MET A 410 -16.09 -0.04 11.37
N PHE A 411 -16.93 -0.54 12.29
CA PHE A 411 -17.47 0.20 13.42
C PHE A 411 -16.43 0.56 14.50
N SER A 412 -15.20 0.00 14.44
CA SER A 412 -14.13 0.39 15.37
C SER A 412 -13.69 1.86 15.22
N LEU A 413 -14.12 2.53 14.15
CA LEU A 413 -13.91 3.96 13.96
C LEU A 413 -14.70 4.84 14.94
N PHE A 414 -15.78 4.32 15.52
CA PHE A 414 -16.72 5.11 16.33
C PHE A 414 -16.91 4.48 17.71
N THR A 415 -17.11 5.33 18.71
CA THR A 415 -17.47 4.88 20.06
C THR A 415 -18.94 5.16 20.27
N ILE A 416 -19.75 4.10 20.28
CA ILE A 416 -21.16 4.18 20.66
C ILE A 416 -21.19 4.32 22.18
N LYS A 417 -21.73 5.44 22.67
CA LYS A 417 -21.92 5.68 24.12
C LYS A 417 -23.35 5.43 24.56
N GLU A 418 -24.30 5.72 23.68
CA GLU A 418 -25.73 5.62 23.94
C GLU A 418 -26.39 5.04 22.70
N MET A 419 -27.38 4.20 22.92
CA MET A 419 -28.25 3.66 21.89
C MET A 419 -29.70 3.85 22.32
N ASP A 420 -30.55 4.20 21.37
CA ASP A 420 -31.97 4.45 21.59
C ASP A 420 -32.77 3.36 20.86
N ILE A 421 -33.49 2.54 21.61
CA ILE A 421 -34.34 1.47 21.09
C ILE A 421 -35.77 1.83 21.49
N ASP A 422 -36.59 2.20 20.50
CA ASP A 422 -37.99 2.61 20.68
C ASP A 422 -38.21 3.67 21.79
N GLY A 423 -37.33 4.67 21.88
CA GLY A 423 -37.39 5.75 22.88
C GLY A 423 -36.74 5.40 24.23
N GLN A 424 -36.32 4.15 24.44
CA GLN A 424 -35.58 3.72 25.62
C GLN A 424 -34.07 3.85 25.40
N LYS A 425 -33.40 4.58 26.28
CA LYS A 425 -31.97 4.84 26.17
C LYS A 425 -31.15 3.80 26.91
N LEU A 426 -30.31 3.10 26.16
CA LEU A 426 -29.32 2.15 26.63
C LEU A 426 -27.95 2.82 26.69
N SER A 427 -27.25 2.71 27.83
CA SER A 427 -25.88 3.19 27.99
C SER A 427 -24.87 2.10 27.67
N ILE A 428 -23.91 2.37 26.78
CA ILE A 428 -22.88 1.41 26.40
C ILE A 428 -21.65 1.61 27.29
N ARG A 429 -21.44 0.68 28.23
CA ARG A 429 -20.29 0.70 29.15
C ARG A 429 -18.97 0.54 28.41
N LYS A 430 -18.92 -0.42 27.48
CA LYS A 430 -17.70 -0.77 26.75
C LYS A 430 -18.00 -1.48 25.44
N MET A 431 -17.16 -1.22 24.44
CA MET A 431 -17.15 -1.93 23.17
C MET A 431 -15.92 -2.83 23.10
N PHE A 432 -16.07 -4.05 22.57
CA PHE A 432 -14.98 -5.00 22.38
C PHE A 432 -15.29 -5.96 21.22
N ARG A 433 -14.35 -6.87 20.93
CA ARG A 433 -14.55 -8.00 20.01
C ARG A 433 -14.28 -9.32 20.73
N ALA A 434 -15.21 -10.25 20.60
CA ALA A 434 -15.12 -11.58 21.19
C ALA A 434 -15.84 -12.63 20.33
N PRO A 435 -15.41 -13.91 20.37
CA PRO A 435 -16.02 -15.00 19.61
C PRO A 435 -17.40 -15.35 20.17
N LEU A 436 -18.44 -14.64 19.72
CA LEU A 436 -19.83 -14.91 20.11
C LEU A 436 -20.56 -15.75 19.07
N TYR A 437 -20.84 -15.17 17.90
CA TYR A 437 -21.50 -15.89 16.79
C TYR A 437 -20.52 -16.32 15.69
N GLY A 438 -19.25 -15.90 15.77
CA GLY A 438 -18.32 -15.96 14.64
C GLY A 438 -18.85 -15.23 13.40
N VAL A 439 -18.50 -15.70 12.21
CA VAL A 439 -19.08 -15.18 10.93
C VAL A 439 -20.49 -15.70 10.67
N GLY A 440 -21.02 -16.58 11.54
CA GLY A 440 -22.35 -17.18 11.45
C GLY A 440 -23.48 -16.15 11.51
N ILE A 441 -23.31 -15.11 12.33
CA ILE A 441 -24.25 -13.97 12.36
C ILE A 441 -23.42 -12.70 12.21
N PRO A 442 -23.47 -12.01 11.06
CA PRO A 442 -22.66 -10.82 10.77
C PRO A 442 -23.22 -9.56 11.47
N LEU A 443 -23.81 -9.71 12.65
CA LEU A 443 -24.44 -8.62 13.41
C LEU A 443 -23.63 -8.35 14.69
N ASP A 444 -23.70 -7.11 15.16
CA ASP A 444 -23.18 -6.75 16.47
C ASP A 444 -24.13 -7.27 17.57
N ALA A 445 -23.59 -7.47 18.77
CA ALA A 445 -24.38 -7.93 19.92
C ALA A 445 -24.33 -6.95 21.08
N ILE A 446 -25.50 -6.66 21.63
CA ILE A 446 -25.70 -5.90 22.85
C ILE A 446 -25.95 -6.90 23.97
N ILE A 447 -25.07 -6.87 24.96
CA ILE A 447 -25.12 -7.79 26.10
C ILE A 447 -25.69 -7.01 27.29
N VAL A 448 -26.82 -7.48 27.82
CA VAL A 448 -27.59 -6.82 28.88
C VAL A 448 -27.81 -7.75 30.08
N ASN A 449 -28.23 -7.19 31.21
CA ASN A 449 -28.72 -7.98 32.35
C ASN A 449 -30.11 -8.59 32.05
N GLU A 450 -30.54 -9.52 32.91
CA GLU A 450 -31.80 -10.26 32.75
C GLU A 450 -33.03 -9.34 32.72
N ASP A 451 -33.07 -8.33 33.60
CA ASP A 451 -34.20 -7.42 33.72
C ASP A 451 -34.36 -6.53 32.49
N THR A 452 -33.24 -6.02 31.95
CA THR A 452 -33.23 -5.26 30.71
C THR A 452 -33.59 -6.14 29.52
N TYR A 453 -33.11 -7.38 29.44
CA TYR A 453 -33.47 -8.32 28.36
C TYR A 453 -34.98 -8.53 28.27
N LYS A 454 -35.64 -8.75 29.42
CA LYS A 454 -37.11 -8.91 29.50
C LYS A 454 -37.85 -7.65 29.07
N ALA A 455 -37.34 -6.46 29.40
CA ALA A 455 -37.96 -5.20 28.99
C ALA A 455 -38.00 -5.00 27.46
N PHE A 456 -37.08 -5.62 26.72
CA PHE A 456 -37.02 -5.56 25.25
C PHE A 456 -37.56 -6.82 24.56
N GLU A 457 -38.06 -7.80 25.30
CA GLU A 457 -38.52 -9.09 24.76
C GLU A 457 -39.73 -8.94 23.81
N GLU A 458 -40.63 -8.00 24.08
CA GLU A 458 -41.77 -7.70 23.21
C GLU A 458 -41.40 -6.83 21.99
N LEU A 459 -40.23 -6.19 22.01
CA LEU A 459 -39.75 -5.26 20.97
C LEU A 459 -38.84 -5.93 19.93
N GLY A 460 -38.35 -7.15 20.21
CA GLY A 460 -37.45 -7.88 19.34
C GLY A 460 -37.99 -9.24 18.92
N GLU A 461 -37.57 -9.72 17.75
CA GLU A 461 -37.90 -11.07 17.31
C GLU A 461 -36.93 -12.10 17.91
N LYS A 462 -37.43 -13.25 18.36
CA LYS A 462 -36.60 -14.31 18.96
C LYS A 462 -35.93 -15.17 17.89
N TYR A 463 -34.61 -15.31 18.01
CA TYR A 463 -33.80 -16.19 17.19
C TYR A 463 -32.93 -17.10 18.06
N TYR A 464 -32.56 -18.25 17.51
CA TYR A 464 -31.67 -19.22 18.13
C TYR A 464 -30.42 -19.39 17.28
N PHE A 465 -29.26 -19.27 17.90
CA PHE A 465 -27.96 -19.54 17.31
C PHE A 465 -27.41 -20.86 17.84
N HIS A 466 -26.91 -21.69 16.93
CA HIS A 466 -26.23 -22.93 17.27
C HIS A 466 -24.83 -22.93 16.64
N GLY A 467 -23.80 -22.97 17.47
CA GLY A 467 -22.41 -23.08 17.07
C GLY A 467 -21.83 -24.41 17.50
N TYR A 468 -21.36 -25.21 16.56
CA TYR A 468 -20.81 -26.54 16.81
C TYR A 468 -19.31 -26.54 16.51
N LYS A 469 -18.49 -26.99 17.47
CA LYS A 469 -17.05 -27.16 17.29
C LYS A 469 -16.66 -28.64 17.38
N PHE A 470 -16.05 -29.15 16.32
CA PHE A 470 -15.51 -30.51 16.26
C PHE A 470 -14.10 -30.55 16.82
N LYS A 471 -13.71 -31.70 17.41
CA LYS A 471 -12.30 -31.95 17.76
C LYS A 471 -11.42 -32.03 16.51
N ASP A 472 -11.98 -32.59 15.43
CA ASP A 472 -11.33 -32.68 14.13
C ASP A 472 -12.21 -32.07 13.04
N ASP A 473 -11.88 -30.84 12.64
CA ASP A 473 -12.59 -30.14 11.57
C ASP A 473 -12.36 -30.77 10.17
N THR A 474 -11.53 -31.81 10.02
CA THR A 474 -11.39 -32.56 8.74
C THR A 474 -12.57 -33.48 8.46
N VAL A 475 -13.35 -33.82 9.49
CA VAL A 475 -14.57 -34.63 9.38
C VAL A 475 -15.67 -33.88 8.62
N PHE A 476 -15.62 -32.54 8.62
CA PHE A 476 -16.57 -31.70 7.88
C PHE A 476 -16.29 -31.75 6.36
N ASN A 477 -16.87 -32.74 5.68
CA ASN A 477 -16.73 -32.97 4.24
C ASN A 477 -17.91 -32.39 3.43
N LYS A 478 -17.81 -32.42 2.09
CA LYS A 478 -18.83 -31.85 1.18
C LYS A 478 -20.21 -32.50 1.33
N GLU A 479 -20.27 -33.78 1.71
CA GLU A 479 -21.52 -34.49 1.96
C GLU A 479 -22.22 -33.97 3.22
N LEU A 480 -21.47 -33.81 4.32
CA LEU A 480 -21.97 -33.22 5.57
C LEU A 480 -22.38 -31.76 5.34
N GLU A 481 -21.60 -31.00 4.58
CA GLU A 481 -21.97 -29.63 4.18
C GLU A 481 -23.31 -29.60 3.46
N THR A 482 -23.53 -30.51 2.51
CA THR A 482 -24.79 -30.57 1.73
C THR A 482 -25.97 -30.91 2.64
N LYS A 483 -25.83 -31.93 3.50
CA LYS A 483 -26.87 -32.32 4.47
C LYS A 483 -27.20 -31.18 5.44
N MET A 484 -26.18 -30.55 6.02
CA MET A 484 -26.36 -29.44 6.97
C MET A 484 -26.93 -28.18 6.29
N SER A 485 -26.56 -27.91 5.04
CA SER A 485 -27.12 -26.79 4.28
C SER A 485 -28.59 -27.00 3.92
N ALA A 486 -29.04 -28.25 3.71
CA ALA A 486 -30.45 -28.53 3.41
C ALA A 486 -31.39 -28.21 4.58
N LEU A 487 -30.87 -28.16 5.81
CA LEU A 487 -31.63 -27.75 6.99
C LEU A 487 -32.13 -26.30 6.90
N THR A 488 -31.55 -25.46 6.03
CA THR A 488 -32.08 -24.11 5.78
C THR A 488 -33.45 -24.10 5.12
N ASP A 489 -33.80 -25.19 4.42
CA ASP A 489 -35.14 -25.36 3.84
C ASP A 489 -36.16 -25.88 4.86
N GLU A 490 -35.72 -26.25 6.08
CA GLU A 490 -36.51 -26.97 7.09
C GLU A 490 -36.72 -26.21 8.40
N GLY A 491 -36.41 -24.91 8.44
CA GLY A 491 -36.66 -24.01 9.58
C GLY A 491 -35.45 -23.21 10.06
N TYR A 492 -34.25 -23.50 9.56
CA TYR A 492 -33.06 -22.67 9.79
C TYR A 492 -32.98 -21.54 8.77
N THR A 493 -32.73 -20.31 9.21
CA THR A 493 -32.62 -19.14 8.34
C THR A 493 -31.20 -18.93 7.82
N PHE A 494 -30.19 -19.55 8.43
CA PHE A 494 -28.80 -19.36 8.04
C PHE A 494 -27.92 -20.57 8.39
N PHE A 495 -27.02 -20.96 7.48
CA PHE A 495 -25.99 -21.97 7.68
C PHE A 495 -24.63 -21.43 7.23
N LYS A 496 -23.57 -21.72 8.00
CA LYS A 496 -22.19 -21.43 7.61
C LYS A 496 -21.21 -22.51 8.01
N ASN A 497 -20.26 -22.78 7.12
CA ASN A 497 -19.10 -23.64 7.37
C ASN A 497 -17.90 -22.77 7.75
N GLY A 498 -17.54 -22.77 9.03
CA GLY A 498 -16.48 -21.92 9.56
C GLY A 498 -15.10 -22.22 8.97
N LYS A 499 -14.77 -23.50 8.74
CA LYS A 499 -13.47 -23.88 8.16
C LYS A 499 -13.33 -23.46 6.71
N LYS A 500 -14.36 -23.72 5.89
CA LYS A 500 -14.36 -23.36 4.47
C LYS A 500 -14.29 -21.85 4.29
N ASP A 501 -15.14 -21.11 5.01
CA ASP A 501 -15.14 -19.64 4.95
C ASP A 501 -13.81 -19.05 5.42
N SER A 502 -13.20 -19.61 6.48
CA SER A 502 -11.86 -19.22 6.94
C SER A 502 -10.81 -19.46 5.87
N GLN A 503 -10.82 -20.62 5.22
CA GLN A 503 -9.91 -20.94 4.13
C GLN A 503 -10.08 -20.00 2.94
N THR A 504 -11.31 -19.76 2.48
CA THR A 504 -11.61 -18.83 1.39
C THR A 504 -11.14 -17.42 1.72
N LYS A 505 -11.47 -16.89 2.91
CA LYS A 505 -11.01 -15.57 3.38
C LYS A 505 -9.49 -15.48 3.45
N ASN A 506 -8.84 -16.49 4.03
CA ASN A 506 -7.39 -16.56 4.12
C ASN A 506 -6.73 -16.57 2.74
N ASN A 507 -7.27 -17.33 1.79
CA ASN A 507 -6.75 -17.41 0.43
C ASN A 507 -6.86 -16.05 -0.28
N VAL A 508 -8.00 -15.36 -0.16
CA VAL A 508 -8.19 -14.01 -0.70
C VAL A 508 -7.18 -13.01 -0.11
N ILE A 509 -6.99 -13.01 1.21
CA ILE A 509 -6.05 -12.09 1.87
C ILE A 509 -4.60 -12.39 1.48
N LYS A 510 -4.25 -13.68 1.32
CA LYS A 510 -2.95 -14.10 0.80
C LYS A 510 -2.71 -13.65 -0.64
N VAL A 511 -3.75 -13.66 -1.50
CA VAL A 511 -3.68 -13.10 -2.86
C VAL A 511 -3.41 -11.61 -2.79
N VAL A 512 -4.22 -10.84 -2.04
CA VAL A 512 -4.02 -9.39 -1.85
C VAL A 512 -2.61 -9.09 -1.33
N TYR A 513 -2.11 -9.92 -0.41
CA TYR A 513 -0.76 -9.80 0.13
C TYR A 513 0.31 -9.89 -0.95
N ILE A 514 0.27 -10.90 -1.82
CA ILE A 514 1.25 -11.07 -2.90
C ILE A 514 1.14 -9.94 -3.91
N LEU A 515 -0.07 -9.58 -4.35
CA LEU A 515 -0.27 -8.53 -5.34
C LEU A 515 0.25 -7.18 -4.82
N GLY A 516 -0.03 -6.85 -3.55
CA GLY A 516 0.46 -5.62 -2.92
C GLY A 516 1.96 -5.63 -2.62
N ALA A 517 2.53 -6.76 -2.21
CA ALA A 517 3.97 -6.91 -2.02
C ALA A 517 4.73 -6.75 -3.34
N PHE A 518 4.19 -7.29 -4.43
CA PHE A 518 4.76 -7.12 -5.76
C PHE A 518 4.61 -5.69 -6.28
N LEU A 519 3.48 -5.03 -6.02
CA LEU A 519 3.30 -3.60 -6.31
C LEU A 519 4.34 -2.73 -5.57
N ALA A 520 4.60 -3.02 -4.29
CA ALA A 520 5.64 -2.35 -3.52
C ALA A 520 7.04 -2.59 -4.11
N LEU A 521 7.32 -3.80 -4.62
CA LEU A 521 8.57 -4.12 -5.32
C LEU A 521 8.75 -3.28 -6.59
N VAL A 522 7.68 -3.02 -7.34
CA VAL A 522 7.73 -2.13 -8.51
C VAL A 522 8.04 -0.69 -8.11
N PHE A 523 7.37 -0.19 -7.06
CA PHE A 523 7.59 1.18 -6.59
C PHE A 523 9.01 1.38 -6.05
N ILE A 524 9.57 0.42 -5.31
CA ILE A 524 10.93 0.52 -4.78
C ILE A 524 11.98 0.47 -5.88
N MET A 525 11.81 -0.39 -6.89
CA MET A 525 12.72 -0.49 -8.03
C MET A 525 12.75 0.82 -8.84
N ALA A 526 11.59 1.41 -9.10
CA ALA A 526 11.52 2.70 -9.79
C ALA A 526 12.10 3.84 -8.96
N THR A 527 11.77 3.91 -7.67
CA THR A 527 12.28 4.95 -6.78
C THR A 527 13.80 4.86 -6.63
N GLY A 528 14.34 3.65 -6.51
CA GLY A 528 15.77 3.37 -6.51
C GLY A 528 16.46 3.79 -7.81
N SER A 529 15.83 3.52 -8.96
CA SER A 529 16.30 4.01 -10.26
C SER A 529 16.32 5.53 -10.32
N ILE A 530 15.20 6.19 -9.96
CA ILE A 530 15.06 7.65 -9.95
C ILE A 530 16.18 8.32 -9.15
N ILE A 531 16.41 7.88 -7.91
CA ILE A 531 17.43 8.48 -7.05
C ILE A 531 18.84 8.17 -7.54
N TYR A 532 19.11 6.94 -7.96
CA TYR A 532 20.40 6.54 -8.52
C TYR A 532 20.78 7.47 -9.68
N PHE A 533 19.88 7.61 -10.66
CA PHE A 533 20.13 8.41 -11.84
C PHE A 533 20.32 9.88 -11.53
N LYS A 534 19.47 10.44 -10.69
CA LYS A 534 19.59 11.82 -10.23
C LYS A 534 20.99 12.08 -9.63
N ILE A 535 21.48 11.15 -8.80
CA ILE A 535 22.77 11.30 -8.11
C ILE A 535 23.95 11.09 -9.07
N ILE A 536 23.84 10.18 -10.04
CA ILE A 536 24.87 10.00 -11.07
C ILE A 536 24.97 11.22 -11.99
N THR A 537 23.85 11.86 -12.36
CA THR A 537 23.88 13.12 -13.10
C THR A 537 24.62 14.21 -12.33
N GLU A 538 24.35 14.34 -11.02
CA GLU A 538 25.10 15.27 -10.17
C GLU A 538 26.60 14.91 -10.14
N ALA A 539 26.95 13.62 -10.04
CA ALA A 539 28.35 13.18 -10.08
C ALA A 539 29.10 13.65 -11.35
N MET A 540 28.44 13.60 -12.50
CA MET A 540 29.02 14.05 -13.77
C MET A 540 29.21 15.57 -13.80
N GLU A 541 28.33 16.34 -13.18
CA GLU A 541 28.49 17.79 -13.03
C GLU A 541 29.59 18.15 -12.01
N ASP A 542 29.75 17.35 -10.96
CA ASP A 542 30.72 17.59 -9.89
C ASP A 542 32.15 17.16 -10.25
N LYS A 543 32.36 16.40 -11.33
CA LYS A 543 33.67 15.87 -11.74
C LYS A 543 34.73 16.97 -11.86
N ASP A 544 34.44 18.03 -12.62
CA ASP A 544 35.37 19.14 -12.83
C ASP A 544 35.66 19.89 -11.51
N LYS A 545 34.63 20.04 -10.66
CA LYS A 545 34.73 20.70 -9.35
C LYS A 545 35.66 19.92 -8.41
N TYR A 546 35.51 18.61 -8.31
CA TYR A 546 36.38 17.78 -7.48
C TYR A 546 37.80 17.65 -8.04
N ALA A 547 37.97 17.67 -9.37
CA ALA A 547 39.29 17.72 -10.00
C ALA A 547 40.06 19.00 -9.61
N ILE A 548 39.38 20.15 -9.59
CA ILE A 548 39.98 21.41 -9.11
C ILE A 548 40.37 21.32 -7.64
N LEU A 549 39.49 20.80 -6.78
CA LEU A 549 39.78 20.64 -5.35
C LEU A 549 40.97 19.72 -5.09
N SER A 550 41.09 18.63 -5.85
CA SER A 550 42.25 17.73 -5.78
C SER A 550 43.55 18.46 -6.18
N LYS A 551 43.51 19.28 -7.25
CA LYS A 551 44.66 20.11 -7.67
C LYS A 551 45.07 21.18 -6.63
N ILE A 552 44.12 21.67 -5.83
CA ILE A 552 44.39 22.62 -4.72
C ILE A 552 44.99 21.91 -3.48
N GLY A 553 45.09 20.57 -3.50
CA GLY A 553 45.69 19.78 -2.43
C GLY A 553 44.69 19.11 -1.49
N MET A 554 43.39 19.06 -1.85
CA MET A 554 42.40 18.34 -1.03
C MET A 554 42.67 16.84 -1.05
N GLU A 555 42.80 16.24 0.13
CA GLU A 555 43.00 14.80 0.24
C GLU A 555 41.84 14.00 -0.34
N ASP A 556 42.21 12.93 -1.02
CA ASP A 556 41.35 11.94 -1.65
C ASP A 556 40.39 11.25 -0.65
N SER A 557 40.86 11.07 0.59
CA SER A 557 40.10 10.58 1.76
C SER A 557 38.93 11.53 2.10
N THR A 558 39.18 12.83 2.01
CA THR A 558 38.27 13.91 2.35
C THR A 558 37.20 14.06 1.27
N ILE A 559 37.59 13.96 -0.01
CA ILE A 559 36.65 13.94 -1.15
C ILE A 559 35.68 12.76 -1.00
N ARG A 560 36.21 11.55 -0.74
CA ARG A 560 35.40 10.34 -0.52
C ARG A 560 34.37 10.53 0.60
N LYS A 561 34.79 11.15 1.72
CA LYS A 561 33.92 11.41 2.87
C LYS A 561 32.81 12.42 2.55
N VAL A 562 33.14 13.50 1.84
CA VAL A 562 32.16 14.51 1.40
C VAL A 562 31.11 13.86 0.50
N ILE A 563 31.54 13.09 -0.50
CA ILE A 563 30.65 12.39 -1.43
C ILE A 563 29.73 11.43 -0.67
N ARG A 564 30.28 10.57 0.19
CA ARG A 564 29.47 9.62 1.00
C ARG A 564 28.40 10.31 1.81
N THR A 565 28.73 11.45 2.43
CA THR A 565 27.81 12.20 3.29
C THR A 565 26.72 12.90 2.46
N GLN A 566 27.09 13.53 1.35
CA GLN A 566 26.12 14.20 0.45
C GLN A 566 25.15 13.20 -0.16
N VAL A 567 25.64 12.06 -0.65
CA VAL A 567 24.80 10.99 -1.19
C VAL A 567 23.92 10.41 -0.07
N ALA A 568 24.44 10.20 1.13
CA ALA A 568 23.65 9.69 2.25
C ALA A 568 22.48 10.63 2.60
N MET A 569 22.74 11.93 2.69
CA MET A 569 21.70 12.93 2.95
C MET A 569 20.63 12.96 1.87
N ALA A 570 21.00 12.70 0.61
CA ALA A 570 20.04 12.63 -0.48
C ALA A 570 19.07 11.44 -0.38
N PHE A 571 19.49 10.33 0.24
CA PHE A 571 18.65 9.17 0.51
C PHE A 571 17.87 9.31 1.83
N ILE A 572 18.55 9.70 2.90
CA ILE A 572 17.97 9.75 4.26
C ILE A 572 16.84 10.78 4.35
N LEU A 573 16.95 11.95 3.72
CA LEU A 573 15.94 13.00 3.84
C LEU A 573 14.56 12.58 3.30
N PRO A 574 14.43 12.07 2.06
CA PRO A 574 13.17 11.49 1.58
C PRO A 574 12.66 10.32 2.43
N LEU A 575 13.55 9.44 2.88
CA LEU A 575 13.17 8.27 3.67
C LEU A 575 12.56 8.67 5.02
N LEU A 576 13.16 9.63 5.74
CA LEU A 576 12.64 10.12 7.02
C LEU A 576 11.24 10.73 6.86
N VAL A 577 11.05 11.58 5.83
CA VAL A 577 9.76 12.18 5.52
C VAL A 577 8.72 11.10 5.21
N SER A 578 9.11 10.09 4.42
CA SER A 578 8.27 8.94 4.10
C SER A 578 7.85 8.13 5.33
N ILE A 579 8.78 7.84 6.25
CA ILE A 579 8.49 7.10 7.48
C ILE A 579 7.44 7.86 8.31
N VAL A 580 7.57 9.17 8.46
CA VAL A 580 6.59 9.99 9.19
C VAL A 580 5.21 9.93 8.54
N HIS A 581 5.13 10.07 7.21
CA HIS A 581 3.87 9.96 6.49
C HIS A 581 3.24 8.56 6.64
N THR A 582 4.03 7.50 6.53
CA THR A 582 3.53 6.12 6.65
C THR A 582 3.06 5.80 8.07
N VAL A 583 3.76 6.25 9.11
CA VAL A 583 3.32 6.07 10.50
C VAL A 583 1.93 6.69 10.71
N VAL A 584 1.68 7.88 10.17
CA VAL A 584 0.35 8.50 10.25
C VAL A 584 -0.68 7.70 9.46
N ALA A 585 -0.36 7.28 8.23
CA ALA A 585 -1.27 6.51 7.39
C ALA A 585 -1.67 5.17 8.04
N ILE A 586 -0.70 4.43 8.58
CA ILE A 586 -0.97 3.17 9.28
C ILE A 586 -1.69 3.42 10.60
N LYS A 587 -1.47 4.54 11.30
CA LYS A 587 -2.26 4.85 12.50
C LYS A 587 -3.75 5.02 12.19
N VAL A 588 -4.09 5.55 11.02
CA VAL A 588 -5.48 5.56 10.54
C VAL A 588 -5.98 4.14 10.35
N LEU A 589 -5.17 3.26 9.76
CA LEU A 589 -5.49 1.85 9.59
C LEU A 589 -5.65 1.09 10.92
N GLU A 590 -4.81 1.38 11.92
CA GLU A 590 -4.94 0.83 13.28
C GLU A 590 -6.30 1.19 13.89
N ASN A 591 -6.73 2.43 13.74
CA ASN A 591 -8.02 2.88 14.28
C ASN A 591 -9.20 2.29 13.48
N LEU A 592 -9.04 2.09 12.16
CA LEU A 592 -10.02 1.40 11.30
C LEU A 592 -10.20 -0.07 11.64
N ILE A 593 -9.12 -0.74 12.05
CA ILE A 593 -9.11 -2.17 12.30
C ILE A 593 -9.33 -2.46 13.79
N GLY A 594 -8.97 -1.54 14.70
CA GLY A 594 -9.05 -1.76 16.15
C GLY A 594 -7.93 -2.62 16.72
N ILE A 595 -6.85 -2.84 15.96
CA ILE A 595 -5.69 -3.66 16.36
C ILE A 595 -4.41 -2.83 16.22
N LEU A 596 -3.46 -3.03 17.14
CA LEU A 596 -2.13 -2.41 17.06
C LEU A 596 -1.31 -3.07 15.93
N LEU A 597 -0.78 -2.26 15.01
CA LEU A 597 -0.08 -2.69 13.80
C LEU A 597 1.41 -2.35 13.85
N ASN A 598 1.98 -2.19 15.06
CA ASN A 598 3.40 -1.89 15.29
C ASN A 598 4.35 -2.92 14.65
N THR A 599 4.02 -4.21 14.73
CA THR A 599 4.86 -5.27 14.16
C THR A 599 4.92 -5.20 12.62
N PRO A 600 3.78 -5.23 11.88
CA PRO A 600 3.82 -5.16 10.42
C PRO A 600 4.41 -3.84 9.88
N ILE A 601 4.18 -2.70 10.56
CA ILE A 601 4.76 -1.42 10.11
C ILE A 601 6.29 -1.38 10.29
N ILE A 602 6.82 -1.85 11.41
CA ILE A 602 8.27 -1.87 11.65
C ILE A 602 8.97 -2.77 10.63
N ILE A 603 8.41 -3.95 10.36
CA ILE A 603 8.94 -4.88 9.35
C ILE A 603 8.93 -4.21 7.96
N SER A 604 7.84 -3.55 7.59
CA SER A 604 7.70 -2.87 6.30
C SER A 604 8.72 -1.73 6.13
N ILE A 605 8.89 -0.88 7.16
CA ILE A 605 9.87 0.20 7.17
C ILE A 605 11.29 -0.38 7.08
N ALA A 606 11.60 -1.43 7.84
CA ALA A 606 12.91 -2.06 7.85
C ALA A 606 13.28 -2.66 6.49
N LEU A 607 12.35 -3.39 5.86
CA LEU A 607 12.55 -4.02 4.56
C LEU A 607 12.80 -2.98 3.46
N VAL A 608 11.95 -1.95 3.38
CA VAL A 608 12.13 -0.88 2.39
C VAL A 608 13.41 -0.08 2.64
N SER A 609 13.72 0.22 3.90
CA SER A 609 14.95 0.94 4.28
C SER A 609 16.20 0.12 3.95
N LEU A 610 16.17 -1.20 4.12
CA LEU A 610 17.27 -2.11 3.76
C LEU A 610 17.54 -2.07 2.26
N ILE A 611 16.51 -2.22 1.42
CA ILE A 611 16.66 -2.15 -0.04
C ILE A 611 17.14 -0.75 -0.46
N PHE A 612 16.60 0.31 0.15
CA PHE A 612 17.02 1.67 -0.15
C PHE A 612 18.48 1.95 0.26
N PHE A 613 18.95 1.31 1.33
CA PHE A 613 20.35 1.33 1.74
C PHE A 613 21.27 0.57 0.75
N LEU A 614 20.82 -0.53 0.16
CA LEU A 614 21.55 -1.21 -0.92
C LEU A 614 21.73 -0.28 -2.14
N TYR A 615 20.67 0.44 -2.53
CA TYR A 615 20.77 1.46 -3.59
C TYR A 615 21.77 2.57 -3.23
N TYR A 616 21.80 3.01 -1.98
CA TYR A 616 22.79 3.97 -1.50
C TYR A 616 24.23 3.45 -1.71
N ILE A 617 24.52 2.20 -1.33
CA ILE A 617 25.86 1.61 -1.50
C ILE A 617 26.25 1.55 -2.97
N ILE A 618 25.35 1.08 -3.84
CA ILE A 618 25.58 1.00 -5.30
C ILE A 618 25.87 2.39 -5.87
N THR A 619 25.06 3.37 -5.47
CA THR A 619 25.17 4.76 -5.94
C THR A 619 26.49 5.40 -5.52
N VAL A 620 26.89 5.24 -4.25
CA VAL A 620 28.18 5.76 -3.75
C VAL A 620 29.36 5.14 -4.49
N LYS A 621 29.36 3.81 -4.67
CA LYS A 621 30.44 3.12 -5.40
C LYS A 621 30.59 3.68 -6.82
N LYS A 622 29.47 3.87 -7.53
CA LYS A 622 29.49 4.39 -8.90
C LYS A 622 29.88 5.87 -8.95
N TYR A 623 29.37 6.70 -8.04
CA TYR A 623 29.74 8.12 -7.94
C TYR A 623 31.26 8.25 -7.75
N LEU A 624 31.84 7.52 -6.79
CA LEU A 624 33.29 7.57 -6.55
C LEU A 624 34.12 7.10 -7.75
N LYS A 625 33.62 6.13 -8.52
CA LYS A 625 34.29 5.69 -9.75
C LYS A 625 34.31 6.82 -10.80
N LEU A 626 33.20 7.52 -10.99
CA LEU A 626 33.07 8.61 -11.97
C LEU A 626 33.91 9.85 -11.67
N ILE A 627 34.23 10.10 -10.38
CA ILE A 627 35.10 11.21 -9.97
C ILE A 627 36.59 10.86 -10.16
N ARG A 628 36.95 9.57 -10.18
CA ARG A 628 38.32 9.10 -10.37
C ARG A 628 38.71 8.94 -11.84
N GLU A 629 37.76 8.48 -12.66
CA GLU A 629 37.82 8.56 -14.13
C GLU A 629 37.78 10.02 -14.55
#